data_AF-A0A935SXH2-F1
#
_entry.id   AF-A0A935SXH2-F1
#
_cell.length_a   1.000
_cell.length_b   1.000
_cell.length_c   1.000
_cell.angle_alpha   90.00
_cell.angle_beta   90.00
_cell.angle_gamma   90.00
#
_symmetry.space_group_name_H-M   'P 1'
#
loop_
_entity.id
_entity.type
_entity.pdbx_description
1 polymer ?
#
loop_
_entity_poly.entity_id
_entity_poly.type
_entity_poly.pdbx_seq_one_letter_code
_entity_poly.pdbx_strand_id
1 'polypeptide(L)'
;MSPIAEKHKNTVGEAIEHLISRAENARGLTGADIASRVEATLRKYLLNDATDLAPTDIEEFVHDIRADDLCLIVACERGDEKAWEDLVANFDSTVKSAARKISSNNEDAEDLASSIWAELYGLRVDADGNKKSKLAYYSGRGSLAGWLRAVVSQLAVDQFRKTSKFVQIEEDREFENLANEAANGDGNHFGSHRDLRLPRSYSEPKADTCADRDPQRRGKRVEKQARLDRDRGQTPPV
;
A
#
# COMPACT_ATOMS: atom_id res chain seq x y z
N MET A 1 -14.21 2.53 -25.16
CA MET A 1 -12.90 2.70 -25.80
C MET A 1 -12.69 4.20 -26.00
N SER A 2 -11.61 4.76 -25.45
CA SER A 2 -11.38 6.21 -25.48
C SER A 2 -10.59 6.58 -26.75
N PRO A 3 -10.96 7.63 -27.50
CA PRO A 3 -10.43 7.92 -28.85
C PRO A 3 -8.91 8.16 -28.92
N ILE A 4 -8.26 8.47 -27.80
CA ILE A 4 -6.80 8.66 -27.72
C ILE A 4 -6.05 7.33 -27.88
N ALA A 5 -6.62 6.21 -27.44
CA ALA A 5 -5.97 4.89 -27.53
C ALA A 5 -5.83 4.42 -28.99
N GLU A 6 -6.71 4.87 -29.89
CA GLU A 6 -6.68 4.46 -31.30
C GLU A 6 -5.64 5.25 -32.10
N LYS A 7 -5.49 6.55 -31.81
CA LYS A 7 -4.49 7.43 -32.46
C LYS A 7 -3.05 6.95 -32.25
N HIS A 8 -2.74 6.43 -31.06
CA HIS A 8 -1.37 6.04 -30.69
C HIS A 8 -1.15 4.52 -30.67
N LYS A 9 -2.10 3.72 -31.17
CA LYS A 9 -2.06 2.26 -31.09
C LYS A 9 -0.79 1.67 -31.70
N ASN A 10 -0.37 2.17 -32.85
CA ASN A 10 0.82 1.68 -33.55
C ASN A 10 2.10 2.02 -32.76
N THR A 11 2.24 3.26 -32.30
CA THR A 11 3.38 3.71 -31.46
C THR A 11 3.48 2.88 -30.17
N VAL A 12 2.35 2.63 -29.50
CA VAL A 12 2.33 1.80 -28.29
C VAL A 12 2.77 0.37 -28.61
N GLY A 13 2.28 -0.21 -29.70
CA GLY A 13 2.69 -1.54 -30.16
C GLY A 13 4.19 -1.65 -30.42
N GLU A 14 4.74 -0.71 -31.20
CA GLU A 14 6.18 -0.66 -31.51
C GLU A 14 7.04 -0.49 -30.24
N ALA A 15 6.61 0.38 -29.33
CA ALA A 15 7.30 0.60 -28.06
C ALA A 15 7.28 -0.66 -27.16
N ILE A 16 6.18 -1.43 -27.17
CA ILE A 16 6.07 -2.68 -26.42
C ILE A 16 7.00 -3.76 -27.01
N GLU A 17 7.06 -3.89 -28.33
CA GLU A 17 7.98 -4.83 -28.99
C GLU A 17 9.44 -4.46 -28.69
N HIS A 18 9.77 -3.16 -28.70
CA HIS A 18 11.08 -2.67 -28.30
C HIS A 18 11.37 -2.90 -26.80
N LEU A 19 10.36 -2.82 -25.93
CA LEU A 19 10.52 -3.13 -24.51
C LEU A 19 10.87 -4.62 -24.30
N ILE A 20 10.21 -5.53 -25.02
CA ILE A 20 10.50 -6.97 -24.94
C ILE A 20 11.90 -7.28 -25.49
N SER A 21 12.30 -6.68 -26.61
CA SER A 21 13.61 -6.94 -27.20
C SER A 21 14.78 -6.49 -26.33
N ARG A 22 14.53 -5.59 -25.38
CA ARG A 22 15.50 -5.16 -24.36
C ARG A 22 15.62 -6.08 -23.16
N ALA A 23 14.67 -6.99 -22.93
CA ALA A 23 14.75 -7.93 -21.82
C ALA A 23 15.91 -8.89 -22.07
N GLU A 24 16.82 -9.02 -21.10
CA GLU A 24 17.86 -10.05 -21.12
C GLU A 24 17.21 -11.44 -21.05
N ASN A 25 16.14 -11.58 -20.26
CA ASN A 25 15.34 -12.78 -20.19
C ASN A 25 13.84 -12.47 -20.32
N ALA A 26 13.31 -12.60 -21.53
CA ALA A 26 11.88 -12.44 -21.81
C ALA A 26 11.02 -13.60 -21.28
N ARG A 27 11.60 -14.72 -20.82
CA ARG A 27 10.88 -15.88 -20.26
C ARG A 27 9.80 -16.46 -21.20
N GLY A 28 10.06 -16.40 -22.51
CA GLY A 28 9.12 -16.84 -23.54
C GLY A 28 7.90 -15.92 -23.73
N LEU A 29 7.89 -14.74 -23.11
CA LEU A 29 6.85 -13.73 -23.28
C LEU A 29 7.06 -12.93 -24.57
N THR A 30 5.95 -12.50 -25.14
CA THR A 30 5.85 -11.67 -26.34
C THR A 30 5.27 -10.29 -25.99
N GLY A 31 5.28 -9.34 -26.94
CA GLY A 31 4.67 -8.02 -26.72
C GLY A 31 3.19 -8.11 -26.32
N ALA A 32 2.44 -9.04 -26.92
CA ALA A 32 1.04 -9.28 -26.60
C ALA A 32 0.81 -9.66 -25.12
N ASP A 33 1.78 -10.34 -24.51
CA ASP A 33 1.69 -10.86 -23.15
C ASP A 33 1.78 -9.77 -22.08
N ILE A 34 2.52 -8.70 -22.37
CA ILE A 34 2.70 -7.56 -21.47
C ILE A 34 1.88 -6.33 -21.87
N ALA A 35 1.29 -6.33 -23.07
CA ALA A 35 0.58 -5.18 -23.63
C ALA A 35 -0.50 -4.63 -22.70
N SER A 36 -1.34 -5.51 -22.14
CA SER A 36 -2.41 -5.10 -21.22
C SER A 36 -1.86 -4.38 -19.97
N ARG A 37 -0.70 -4.80 -19.44
CA ARG A 37 -0.06 -4.15 -18.29
C ARG A 37 0.51 -2.79 -18.65
N VAL A 38 1.19 -2.69 -19.80
CA VAL A 38 1.78 -1.44 -20.28
C VAL A 38 0.70 -0.42 -20.60
N GLU A 39 -0.35 -0.80 -21.32
CA GLU A 39 -1.49 0.06 -21.65
C GLU A 39 -2.22 0.57 -20.39
N ALA A 40 -2.44 -0.29 -19.39
CA ALA A 40 -3.04 0.12 -18.13
C ALA A 40 -2.17 1.14 -17.38
N THR A 41 -0.84 0.97 -17.46
CA THR A 41 0.14 1.87 -16.84
C THR A 41 0.19 3.21 -17.57
N LEU A 42 0.25 3.22 -18.90
CA LEU A 42 0.15 4.42 -19.73
C LEU A 42 -1.14 5.19 -19.44
N ARG A 43 -2.26 4.49 -19.32
CA ARG A 43 -3.55 5.10 -18.97
C ARG A 43 -3.53 5.76 -17.59
N LYS A 44 -2.88 5.12 -16.62
CA LYS A 44 -2.83 5.61 -15.24
C LYS A 44 -1.96 6.86 -15.09
N TYR A 45 -0.84 6.94 -15.80
CA TYR A 45 0.18 7.97 -15.58
C TYR A 45 0.31 9.01 -16.69
N LEU A 46 0.02 8.67 -17.94
CA LEU A 46 0.20 9.57 -19.09
C LEU A 46 -1.14 10.20 -19.52
N LEU A 47 -2.21 9.41 -19.56
CA LEU A 47 -3.52 9.84 -20.06
C LEU A 47 -4.36 10.63 -19.03
N ASN A 48 -3.96 10.63 -17.76
CA ASN A 48 -4.62 11.43 -16.74
C ASN A 48 -4.14 12.91 -16.74
N ASP A 49 -2.94 13.17 -17.26
CA ASP A 49 -2.25 14.46 -17.09
C ASP A 49 -2.12 15.28 -18.38
N ALA A 50 -2.32 14.69 -19.57
CA ALA A 50 -2.05 15.36 -20.85
C ALA A 50 -3.24 15.36 -21.83
N THR A 51 -3.62 16.56 -22.29
CA THR A 51 -4.60 16.78 -23.39
C THR A 51 -4.00 16.66 -24.79
N ASP A 52 -2.68 16.65 -24.92
CA ASP A 52 -1.96 16.42 -26.19
C ASP A 52 -0.68 15.64 -25.90
N LEU A 53 -0.67 14.35 -26.27
CA LEU A 53 0.44 13.43 -26.05
C LEU A 53 1.24 13.28 -27.34
N ALA A 54 2.53 13.60 -27.31
CA ALA A 54 3.41 13.31 -28.44
C ALA A 54 3.73 11.81 -28.45
N PRO A 55 3.92 11.20 -29.64
CA PRO A 55 4.39 9.81 -29.75
C PRO A 55 5.69 9.56 -28.97
N THR A 56 6.60 10.54 -28.96
CA THR A 56 7.87 10.48 -28.23
C THR A 56 7.69 10.35 -26.72
N ASP A 57 6.68 10.99 -26.12
CA ASP A 57 6.40 10.87 -24.68
C ASP A 57 6.01 9.43 -24.31
N ILE A 58 5.28 8.75 -25.21
CA ILE A 58 4.87 7.35 -25.04
C ILE A 58 6.10 6.44 -25.13
N GLU A 59 6.95 6.66 -26.12
CA GLU A 59 8.18 5.89 -26.32
C GLU A 59 9.13 6.02 -25.13
N GLU A 60 9.40 7.25 -24.66
CA GLU A 60 10.23 7.50 -23.47
C GLU A 60 9.62 6.88 -22.21
N PHE A 61 8.30 7.00 -22.04
CA PHE A 61 7.63 6.40 -20.90
C PHE A 61 7.77 4.86 -20.90
N VAL A 62 7.54 4.20 -22.04
CA VAL A 62 7.68 2.75 -22.15
C VAL A 62 9.14 2.33 -22.03
N HIS A 63 10.08 3.13 -22.55
CA HIS A 63 11.51 2.91 -22.42
C HIS A 63 11.97 2.85 -20.95
N ASP A 64 11.37 3.64 -20.07
CA ASP A 64 11.69 3.64 -18.64
C ASP A 64 11.15 2.42 -17.87
N ILE A 65 10.28 1.63 -18.48
CA ILE A 65 9.80 0.39 -17.87
C ILE A 65 10.96 -0.60 -17.78
N ARG A 66 11.10 -1.23 -16.61
CA ARG A 66 12.12 -2.25 -16.35
C ARG A 66 11.68 -3.57 -16.98
N ALA A 67 12.18 -3.84 -18.19
CA ALA A 67 11.81 -5.00 -19.00
C ALA A 67 11.94 -6.33 -18.25
N ASP A 68 13.13 -6.63 -17.69
CA ASP A 68 13.38 -7.91 -17.00
C ASP A 68 12.50 -8.11 -15.76
N ASP A 69 12.35 -7.08 -14.93
CA ASP A 69 11.49 -7.13 -13.75
C ASP A 69 10.03 -7.33 -14.15
N LEU A 70 9.57 -6.67 -15.23
CA LEU A 70 8.21 -6.82 -15.71
C LEU A 70 7.97 -8.23 -16.27
N CYS A 71 8.89 -8.75 -17.09
CA CYS A 71 8.81 -10.10 -17.64
C CYS A 71 8.84 -11.17 -16.54
N LEU A 72 9.71 -11.01 -15.54
CA LEU A 72 9.74 -11.88 -14.35
C LEU A 72 8.38 -11.94 -13.66
N ILE A 73 7.78 -10.78 -13.42
CA ILE A 73 6.50 -10.67 -12.72
C ILE A 73 5.35 -11.27 -13.53
N VAL A 74 5.28 -10.96 -14.83
CA VAL A 74 4.24 -11.51 -15.71
C VAL A 74 4.38 -13.03 -15.88
N ALA A 75 5.61 -13.57 -15.92
CA ALA A 75 5.83 -15.01 -15.94
C ALA A 75 5.37 -15.68 -14.63
N CYS A 76 5.65 -15.07 -13.46
CA CYS A 76 5.13 -15.56 -12.17
C CYS A 76 3.60 -15.59 -12.15
N GLU A 77 2.93 -14.56 -12.67
CA GLU A 77 1.46 -14.50 -12.75
C GLU A 77 0.87 -15.61 -13.63
N ARG A 78 1.63 -16.10 -14.63
CA ARG A 78 1.25 -17.21 -15.50
C ARG A 78 1.51 -18.59 -14.89
N GLY A 79 2.08 -18.66 -13.70
CA GLY A 79 2.42 -19.90 -13.02
C GLY A 79 3.73 -20.53 -13.50
N ASP A 80 4.66 -19.74 -14.06
CA ASP A 80 6.02 -20.21 -14.32
C ASP A 80 6.77 -20.38 -12.98
N GLU A 81 6.94 -21.63 -12.56
CA GLU A 81 7.60 -21.97 -11.30
C GLU A 81 9.08 -21.56 -11.30
N LYS A 82 9.75 -21.58 -12.46
CA LYS A 82 11.16 -21.14 -12.55
C LYS A 82 11.27 -19.63 -12.34
N ALA A 83 10.34 -18.87 -12.91
CA ALA A 83 10.25 -17.43 -12.65
C ALA A 83 9.97 -17.14 -11.18
N TRP A 84 9.12 -17.93 -10.53
CA TRP A 84 8.84 -17.81 -9.11
C TRP A 84 10.07 -18.09 -8.24
N GLU A 85 10.80 -19.18 -8.50
CA GLU A 85 12.07 -19.49 -7.83
C GLU A 85 13.08 -18.34 -7.97
N ASP A 86 13.25 -17.80 -9.18
CA ASP A 86 14.15 -16.68 -9.44
C ASP A 86 13.73 -15.42 -8.66
N LEU A 87 12.42 -15.14 -8.59
CA LEU A 87 11.89 -14.01 -7.84
C LEU A 87 12.21 -14.15 -6.35
N VAL A 88 11.94 -15.32 -5.77
CA VAL A 88 12.22 -15.56 -4.35
C VAL A 88 13.73 -15.51 -4.09
N ALA A 89 14.54 -16.20 -4.89
CA ALA A 89 15.99 -16.24 -4.72
C ALA A 89 16.63 -14.83 -4.76
N ASN A 90 16.17 -13.97 -5.68
CA ASN A 90 16.75 -12.64 -5.86
C ASN A 90 16.26 -11.62 -4.83
N PHE A 91 15.05 -11.78 -4.29
CA PHE A 91 14.41 -10.74 -3.47
C PHE A 91 14.06 -11.16 -2.04
N ASP A 92 14.25 -12.42 -1.63
CA ASP A 92 13.97 -12.89 -0.26
C ASP A 92 14.76 -12.08 0.79
N SER A 93 16.04 -11.82 0.53
CA SER A 93 16.87 -10.97 1.38
C SER A 93 16.29 -9.56 1.54
N THR A 94 15.71 -8.99 0.48
CA THR A 94 15.08 -7.66 0.50
C THR A 94 13.79 -7.67 1.31
N VAL A 95 12.94 -8.68 1.12
CA VAL A 95 11.68 -8.84 1.86
C VAL A 95 11.94 -9.05 3.34
N LYS A 96 12.81 -9.99 3.71
CA LYS A 96 13.19 -10.25 5.11
C LYS A 96 13.83 -9.03 5.77
N SER A 97 14.73 -8.35 5.07
CA SER A 97 15.36 -7.13 5.62
C SER A 97 14.34 -6.01 5.84
N ALA A 98 13.31 -5.91 5.01
CA ALA A 98 12.22 -4.95 5.22
C ALA A 98 11.32 -5.35 6.38
N ALA A 99 10.96 -6.64 6.48
CA ALA A 99 10.14 -7.17 7.56
C ALA A 99 10.81 -7.00 8.94
N ARG A 100 12.12 -7.28 9.04
CA ARG A 100 12.91 -7.09 10.26
C ARG A 100 12.93 -5.64 10.77
N LYS A 101 12.77 -4.65 9.88
CA LYS A 101 12.72 -3.23 10.30
C LYS A 101 11.40 -2.83 10.95
N ILE A 102 10.35 -3.62 10.73
CA ILE A 102 9.00 -3.31 11.19
C ILE A 102 8.59 -4.20 12.37
N SER A 103 9.15 -5.40 12.45
CA SER A 103 8.79 -6.42 13.42
C SER A 103 9.54 -6.24 14.74
N SER A 104 8.93 -6.65 15.85
CA SER A 104 9.50 -6.49 17.20
C SER A 104 10.58 -7.50 17.53
N ASN A 105 10.48 -8.70 16.94
CA ASN A 105 11.43 -9.80 17.12
C ASN A 105 11.70 -10.50 15.78
N ASN A 106 12.58 -11.51 15.78
CA ASN A 106 12.96 -12.22 14.56
C ASN A 106 11.88 -13.20 14.06
N GLU A 107 11.11 -13.81 14.97
CA GLU A 107 10.03 -14.74 14.63
C GLU A 107 8.92 -14.02 13.87
N ASP A 108 8.43 -12.90 14.41
CA ASP A 108 7.45 -12.01 13.76
C ASP A 108 7.92 -11.56 12.36
N ALA A 109 9.23 -11.32 12.20
CA ALA A 109 9.80 -10.88 10.93
C ALA A 109 9.77 -11.99 9.86
N GLU A 110 10.10 -13.23 10.25
CA GLU A 110 10.06 -14.39 9.35
C GLU A 110 8.60 -14.77 9.02
N ASP A 111 7.68 -14.65 9.97
CA ASP A 111 6.24 -14.86 9.76
C ASP A 111 5.65 -13.81 8.80
N LEU A 112 6.00 -12.53 8.99
CA LEU A 112 5.60 -11.46 8.08
C LEU A 112 6.14 -11.70 6.67
N ALA A 113 7.41 -12.07 6.54
CA ALA A 113 8.02 -12.38 5.24
C ALA A 113 7.33 -13.57 4.56
N SER A 114 7.06 -14.64 5.30
CA SER A 114 6.35 -15.83 4.80
C SER A 114 4.93 -15.48 4.35
N SER A 115 4.22 -14.66 5.11
CA SER A 115 2.90 -14.14 4.75
C SER A 115 2.93 -13.32 3.46
N ILE A 116 3.95 -12.46 3.28
CA ILE A 116 4.11 -11.66 2.06
C ILE A 116 4.31 -12.56 0.84
N TRP A 117 5.19 -13.57 0.93
CA TRP A 117 5.41 -14.50 -0.18
C TRP A 117 4.14 -15.30 -0.51
N ALA A 118 3.38 -15.75 0.48
CA ALA A 118 2.10 -16.44 0.28
C ALA A 118 1.05 -15.55 -0.44
N GLU A 119 1.01 -14.25 -0.13
CA GLU A 119 0.11 -13.28 -0.78
C GLU A 119 0.55 -12.97 -2.22
N LEU A 120 1.86 -12.87 -2.46
CA LEU A 120 2.43 -12.65 -3.79
C LEU A 120 2.24 -13.87 -4.69
N TYR A 121 2.29 -15.09 -4.16
CA TYR A 121 1.99 -16.30 -4.93
C TYR A 121 0.51 -16.34 -5.38
N GLY A 122 -0.36 -15.60 -4.70
CA GLY A 122 -1.77 -15.53 -5.06
C GLY A 122 -2.57 -16.75 -4.59
N LEU A 123 -2.27 -17.27 -3.39
CA LEU A 123 -3.07 -18.32 -2.75
C LEU A 123 -4.49 -17.86 -2.40
N ARG A 124 -4.77 -16.55 -2.49
CA ARG A 124 -6.09 -15.97 -2.26
C ARG A 124 -6.83 -15.73 -3.57
N VAL A 125 -7.97 -16.39 -3.69
CA VAL A 125 -8.98 -16.18 -4.73
C VAL A 125 -9.98 -15.12 -4.24
N ASP A 126 -10.42 -14.24 -5.15
CA ASP A 126 -11.53 -13.33 -4.85
C ASP A 126 -12.88 -14.06 -4.86
N ALA A 127 -13.95 -13.35 -4.48
CA ALA A 127 -15.31 -13.89 -4.45
C ALA A 127 -15.79 -14.37 -5.83
N ASP A 128 -15.16 -13.88 -6.90
CA ASP A 128 -15.43 -14.23 -8.29
C ASP A 128 -14.54 -15.39 -8.79
N GLY A 129 -13.70 -15.96 -7.92
CA GLY A 129 -12.82 -17.09 -8.22
C GLY A 129 -11.51 -16.73 -8.94
N ASN A 130 -11.17 -15.45 -9.07
CA ASN A 130 -9.94 -15.01 -9.71
C ASN A 130 -8.78 -14.95 -8.70
N LYS A 131 -7.63 -15.52 -9.07
CA LYS A 131 -6.38 -15.34 -8.30
C LYS A 131 -5.96 -13.88 -8.37
N LYS A 132 -6.09 -13.14 -7.28
CA LYS A 132 -5.53 -11.78 -7.18
C LYS A 132 -4.15 -11.85 -6.55
N SER A 133 -3.15 -12.22 -7.35
CA SER A 133 -1.76 -12.00 -6.94
C SER A 133 -1.49 -10.50 -6.85
N LYS A 134 -0.85 -10.07 -5.75
CA LYS A 134 -0.39 -8.68 -5.61
C LYS A 134 0.65 -8.29 -6.66
N LEU A 135 1.29 -9.27 -7.32
CA LEU A 135 2.25 -9.05 -8.39
C LEU A 135 1.63 -8.25 -9.56
N ALA A 136 0.33 -8.42 -9.80
CA ALA A 136 -0.38 -7.67 -10.84
C ALA A 136 -0.38 -6.14 -10.62
N TYR A 137 -0.05 -5.64 -9.43
CA TYR A 137 0.05 -4.21 -9.18
C TYR A 137 1.42 -3.61 -9.48
N TYR A 138 2.42 -4.45 -9.76
CA TYR A 138 3.71 -3.96 -10.24
C TYR A 138 3.58 -3.59 -11.73
N SER A 139 3.97 -2.36 -12.04
CA SER A 139 3.84 -1.80 -13.41
C SER A 139 5.15 -1.81 -14.20
N GLY A 140 6.23 -2.32 -13.61
CA GLY A 140 7.58 -2.19 -14.17
C GLY A 140 8.19 -0.79 -14.01
N ARG A 141 7.47 0.18 -13.43
CA ARG A 141 8.02 1.49 -13.05
C ARG A 141 8.67 1.46 -11.67
N GLY A 142 9.87 2.03 -11.60
CA GLY A 142 10.69 1.97 -10.38
C GLY A 142 11.28 0.58 -10.17
N SER A 143 12.15 0.42 -9.19
CA SER A 143 12.78 -0.88 -8.92
C SER A 143 11.81 -1.86 -8.26
N LEU A 144 11.86 -3.13 -8.67
CA LEU A 144 11.07 -4.20 -8.05
C LEU A 144 11.39 -4.33 -6.54
N ALA A 145 12.66 -4.19 -6.14
CA ALA A 145 13.05 -4.16 -4.74
C ALA A 145 12.38 -3.02 -3.96
N GLY A 146 12.28 -1.82 -4.55
CA GLY A 146 11.60 -0.68 -3.93
C GLY A 146 10.10 -0.94 -3.76
N TRP A 147 9.46 -1.50 -4.80
CA TRP A 147 8.07 -1.89 -4.76
C TRP A 147 7.80 -2.97 -3.70
N LEU A 148 8.64 -4.00 -3.60
CA LEU A 148 8.51 -5.06 -2.58
C LEU A 148 8.60 -4.51 -1.16
N ARG A 149 9.49 -3.55 -0.88
CA ARG A 149 9.55 -2.88 0.43
C ARG A 149 8.26 -2.11 0.75
N ALA A 150 7.65 -1.48 -0.25
CA ALA A 150 6.36 -0.82 -0.08
C ALA A 150 5.24 -1.84 0.21
N VAL A 151 5.24 -2.99 -0.49
CA VAL A 151 4.29 -4.09 -0.22
C VAL A 151 4.45 -4.63 1.20
N VAL A 152 5.69 -4.85 1.67
CA VAL A 152 5.99 -5.26 3.05
C VAL A 152 5.40 -4.26 4.04
N SER A 153 5.68 -2.97 3.82
CA SER A 153 5.20 -1.90 4.71
C SER A 153 3.67 -1.84 4.76
N GLN A 154 3.01 -1.99 3.61
CA GLN A 154 1.56 -1.99 3.53
C GLN A 154 0.95 -3.20 4.25
N LEU A 155 1.49 -4.40 4.03
CA LEU A 155 0.99 -5.60 4.70
C LEU A 155 1.23 -5.57 6.21
N ALA A 156 2.35 -5.02 6.67
CA ALA A 156 2.58 -4.84 8.10
C ALA A 156 1.54 -3.89 8.72
N VAL A 157 1.24 -2.76 8.06
CA VAL A 157 0.17 -1.84 8.50
C VAL A 157 -1.19 -2.54 8.50
N ASP A 158 -1.50 -3.32 7.46
CA ASP A 158 -2.77 -4.05 7.38
C ASP A 158 -2.89 -5.10 8.50
N GLN A 159 -1.79 -5.75 8.89
CA GLN A 159 -1.75 -6.66 10.04
C GLN A 159 -1.96 -5.91 11.36
N PHE A 160 -1.24 -4.81 11.61
CA PHE A 160 -1.45 -4.00 12.82
C PHE A 160 -2.90 -3.54 12.95
N ARG A 161 -3.51 -3.08 11.85
CA ARG A 161 -4.93 -2.66 11.84
C ARG A 161 -5.90 -3.81 12.13
N LYS A 162 -5.56 -5.05 11.77
CA LYS A 162 -6.37 -6.24 12.08
C LYS A 162 -6.18 -6.66 13.53
N THR A 163 -4.94 -6.70 14.02
CA THR A 163 -4.63 -7.04 15.41
C THR A 163 -5.27 -6.05 16.37
N SER A 164 -5.17 -4.75 16.12
CA SER A 164 -5.83 -3.73 16.96
C SER A 164 -7.35 -3.90 16.99
N LYS A 165 -7.99 -4.22 15.85
CA LYS A 165 -9.44 -4.50 15.84
C LYS A 165 -9.80 -5.75 16.62
N PHE A 166 -8.97 -6.79 16.54
CA PHE A 166 -9.20 -8.03 17.28
C PHE A 166 -9.09 -7.80 18.79
N VAL A 167 -8.03 -7.11 19.23
CA VAL A 167 -7.84 -6.72 20.64
C VAL A 167 -9.02 -5.89 21.14
N GLN A 168 -9.51 -4.92 20.37
CA GLN A 168 -10.67 -4.12 20.77
C GLN A 168 -11.95 -4.96 20.91
N ILE A 169 -12.19 -5.92 20.00
CA ILE A 169 -13.35 -6.82 20.10
C ILE A 169 -13.21 -7.75 21.33
N GLU A 170 -12.00 -8.19 21.63
CA GLU A 170 -11.71 -9.03 22.80
C GLU A 170 -11.89 -8.23 24.10
N GLU A 171 -11.34 -7.02 24.18
CA GLU A 171 -11.55 -6.08 25.28
C GLU A 171 -13.05 -5.78 25.47
N ASP A 172 -13.79 -5.44 24.41
CA ASP A 172 -15.23 -5.18 24.48
C ASP A 172 -16.01 -6.40 25.02
N ARG A 173 -15.65 -7.62 24.60
CA ARG A 173 -16.24 -8.86 25.12
C ARG A 173 -15.87 -9.11 26.58
N GLU A 174 -14.63 -8.86 26.97
CA GLU A 174 -14.20 -8.97 28.36
C GLU A 174 -14.98 -7.98 29.23
N PHE A 175 -15.15 -6.73 28.78
CA PHE A 175 -15.98 -5.73 29.44
C PHE A 175 -17.45 -6.16 29.55
N GLU A 176 -18.04 -6.71 28.49
CA GLU A 176 -19.40 -7.25 28.53
C GLU A 176 -19.54 -8.44 29.49
N ASN A 177 -18.57 -9.35 29.51
CA ASN A 177 -18.56 -10.49 30.43
C ASN A 177 -18.45 -10.03 31.89
N LEU A 178 -17.54 -9.10 32.20
CA LEU A 178 -17.39 -8.48 33.52
C LEU A 178 -18.67 -7.77 33.96
N ALA A 179 -19.33 -7.04 33.05
CA ALA A 179 -20.59 -6.37 33.33
C ALA A 179 -21.73 -7.38 33.60
N ASN A 180 -21.79 -8.48 32.83
CA ASN A 180 -22.76 -9.55 33.02
C ASN A 180 -22.53 -10.35 34.32
N GLU A 181 -21.28 -10.60 34.71
CA GLU A 181 -20.95 -11.24 35.99
C GLU A 181 -21.34 -10.34 37.17
N ALA A 182 -21.10 -9.04 37.08
CA ALA A 182 -21.53 -8.07 38.09
C ALA A 182 -23.07 -7.94 38.18
N ALA A 183 -23.79 -8.09 37.06
CA ALA A 183 -25.25 -8.04 37.02
C ALA A 183 -25.93 -9.34 37.50
N ASN A 184 -25.27 -10.50 37.33
CA ASN A 184 -25.79 -11.80 37.78
C ASN A 184 -25.32 -12.19 39.18
N GLY A 185 -24.34 -11.47 39.74
CA GLY A 185 -23.88 -11.61 41.11
C GLY A 185 -24.76 -10.83 42.07
N ASP A 186 -25.98 -11.31 42.37
CA ASP A 186 -26.58 -10.97 43.67
C ASP A 186 -27.55 -12.02 44.19
N GLY A 187 -27.29 -12.48 45.42
CA GLY A 187 -28.12 -13.50 46.06
C GLY A 187 -27.68 -14.06 47.42
N ASN A 188 -26.77 -13.44 48.19
CA ASN A 188 -26.86 -13.49 49.67
C ASN A 188 -25.82 -12.58 50.38
N HIS A 189 -26.26 -11.44 50.92
CA HIS A 189 -26.30 -11.19 52.38
C HIS A 189 -26.77 -9.76 52.68
N PHE A 190 -28.08 -9.61 52.97
CA PHE A 190 -28.61 -8.48 53.72
C PHE A 190 -28.47 -8.78 55.21
N GLY A 191 -27.91 -7.85 56.00
CA GLY A 191 -27.62 -8.10 57.41
C GLY A 191 -27.00 -6.99 58.28
N SER A 192 -27.56 -5.77 58.24
CA SER A 192 -27.68 -4.80 59.36
C SER A 192 -26.47 -4.13 60.04
N HIS A 193 -26.65 -2.81 60.22
CA HIS A 193 -26.21 -1.94 61.34
C HIS A 193 -24.81 -1.29 61.30
N ARG A 194 -24.75 0.03 61.09
CA ARG A 194 -24.76 1.07 62.16
C ARG A 194 -24.36 2.45 61.62
N ASP A 195 -25.07 3.47 62.11
CA ASP A 195 -24.85 4.90 61.90
C ASP A 195 -23.38 5.34 61.88
N LEU A 196 -22.97 6.02 60.80
CA LEU A 196 -21.87 6.98 60.85
C LEU A 196 -22.24 8.28 60.12
N ARG A 197 -22.53 9.25 60.98
CA ARG A 197 -22.73 10.68 60.78
C ARG A 197 -21.70 11.31 59.84
N LEU A 198 -22.18 11.98 58.80
CA LEU A 198 -21.41 12.90 57.94
C LEU A 198 -20.71 14.00 58.76
N PRO A 199 -19.52 14.43 58.32
CA PRO A 199 -19.17 15.84 58.37
C PRO A 199 -19.06 16.43 56.96
N ARG A 200 -19.68 17.59 56.87
CA ARG A 200 -19.71 18.54 55.77
C ARG A 200 -18.42 19.36 55.76
N SER A 201 -17.67 19.37 54.65
CA SER A 201 -16.90 20.54 54.19
C SER A 201 -16.24 20.30 52.83
N TYR A 202 -16.57 21.17 51.85
CA TYR A 202 -15.71 21.87 50.86
C TYR A 202 -14.59 21.08 50.14
N SER A 203 -14.32 21.18 48.83
CA SER A 203 -14.70 22.14 47.78
C SER A 203 -14.24 21.59 46.41
N GLU A 204 -15.01 21.83 45.35
CA GLU A 204 -14.69 21.49 43.96
C GLU A 204 -13.44 22.21 43.43
N PRO A 205 -12.66 21.58 42.54
CA PRO A 205 -11.94 22.29 41.50
C PRO A 205 -12.63 22.13 40.14
N LYS A 206 -12.72 23.29 39.47
CA LYS A 206 -13.42 23.58 38.23
C LYS A 206 -12.99 22.71 37.05
N ALA A 207 -13.99 22.40 36.22
CA ALA A 207 -13.81 22.02 34.83
C ALA A 207 -13.23 23.21 34.04
N ASP A 208 -12.00 23.06 33.55
CA ASP A 208 -11.52 23.88 32.44
C ASP A 208 -11.91 23.22 31.13
N THR A 209 -13.03 23.71 30.60
CA THR A 209 -13.31 23.72 29.17
C THR A 209 -12.16 24.39 28.43
N CYS A 210 -11.50 23.67 27.53
CA CYS A 210 -10.76 24.29 26.43
C CYS A 210 -11.31 23.76 25.12
N ALA A 211 -11.93 24.69 24.40
CA ALA A 211 -12.58 24.51 23.12
C ALA A 211 -11.57 24.22 22.00
N ASP A 212 -12.11 23.63 20.94
CA ASP A 212 -11.77 23.84 19.53
C ASP A 212 -10.30 23.77 19.10
N ARG A 213 -9.97 22.67 18.42
CA ARG A 213 -9.05 22.71 17.27
C ARG A 213 -9.65 22.03 16.06
N ASP A 214 -10.32 22.87 15.29
CA ASP A 214 -10.68 22.76 13.88
C ASP A 214 -9.51 22.19 13.01
N PRO A 215 -9.73 21.19 12.14
CA PRO A 215 -8.68 20.51 11.35
C PRO A 215 -8.21 21.25 10.09
N GLN A 216 -8.73 22.45 9.78
CA GLN A 216 -8.58 23.05 8.45
C GLN A 216 -7.49 24.13 8.34
N ARG A 217 -6.20 23.80 8.60
CA ARG A 217 -5.10 24.78 8.34
C ARG A 217 -3.70 24.24 8.03
N ARG A 218 -3.58 23.08 7.37
CA ARG A 218 -2.27 22.57 6.84
C ARG A 218 -2.09 22.67 5.32
N GLY A 219 -3.02 23.28 4.59
CA GLY A 219 -3.00 23.33 3.11
C GLY A 219 -2.46 24.61 2.44
N LYS A 220 -1.81 25.55 3.15
CA LYS A 220 -1.42 26.86 2.56
C LYS A 220 0.03 27.31 2.82
N ARG A 221 0.97 26.37 3.00
CA ARG A 221 2.39 26.72 3.25
C ARG A 221 3.39 26.25 2.19
N VAL A 222 2.97 25.52 1.16
CA VAL A 222 3.88 25.12 0.06
C VAL A 222 3.72 26.01 -1.17
N GLU A 223 2.55 26.61 -1.38
CA GLU A 223 2.26 27.40 -2.60
C GLU A 223 2.75 28.86 -2.56
N LYS A 224 3.27 29.32 -1.41
CA LYS A 224 3.88 30.65 -1.30
C LYS A 224 5.39 30.68 -1.59
N GLN A 225 6.06 29.53 -1.65
CA GLN A 225 7.50 29.45 -1.92
C GLN A 225 7.83 29.32 -3.42
N ALA A 226 6.93 28.74 -4.23
CA ALA A 226 7.13 28.57 -5.67
C ALA A 226 6.88 29.85 -6.53
N ARG A 227 6.31 30.92 -5.94
CA ARG A 227 6.11 32.21 -6.62
C ARG A 227 7.28 33.19 -6.47
N LEU A 228 8.26 32.92 -5.59
CA LEU A 228 9.40 33.81 -5.35
C LEU A 228 10.66 33.44 -6.16
N ASP A 229 10.75 32.21 -6.70
CA ASP A 229 11.89 31.77 -7.51
C ASP A 229 11.70 31.93 -9.02
N ARG A 230 10.49 32.32 -9.48
CA ARG A 230 10.20 32.56 -10.91
C ARG A 230 10.60 33.97 -11.38
N ASP A 231 11.07 34.84 -10.48
CA ASP A 231 11.33 36.27 -10.76
C ASP A 231 12.84 36.65 -10.76
N ARG A 232 13.75 35.67 -10.77
CA ARG A 232 15.23 35.89 -10.73
C ARG A 232 16.02 35.25 -11.88
N GLY A 233 15.38 34.99 -13.02
CA GLY A 233 16.01 34.26 -14.12
C GLY A 233 16.02 34.94 -15.48
N GLN A 234 15.68 36.23 -15.59
CA GLN A 234 15.54 36.87 -16.91
C GLN A 234 16.29 38.20 -16.99
N THR A 235 17.53 38.13 -17.44
CA THR A 235 18.20 39.18 -18.22
C THR A 235 19.15 38.52 -19.22
N PRO A 236 18.98 38.72 -20.54
CA PRO A 236 19.99 38.37 -21.53
C PRO A 236 21.06 39.48 -21.54
N PRO A 237 22.26 39.20 -22.05
CA PRO A 237 22.70 40.11 -23.10
C PRO A 237 23.54 39.49 -24.25
N VAL A 238 23.21 40.04 -25.43
CA VAL A 238 24.04 40.49 -26.58
C VAL A 238 24.89 39.47 -27.33
#